data_AF-A0A8T3QSY8-F1
#
_entry.id   AF-A0A8T3QSY8-F1
#
_cell.length_a   1.000
_cell.length_b   1.000
_cell.length_c   1.000
_cell.angle_alpha   90.00
_cell.angle_beta   90.00
_cell.angle_gamma   90.00
#
_symmetry.space_group_name_H-M   'P 1'
#
loop_
_entity.id
_entity.type
_entity.pdbx_description
1 polymer ?
#
loop_
_entity_poly.entity_id
_entity_poly.type
_entity_poly.pdbx_seq_one_letter_code
_entity_poly.pdbx_strand_id
1 'polypeptide(L)'
;MESSPIRTIADAIAAAQPAYDTLAELAEDVEDEWSYINDLATAWRDRFDEVAAARSDEQVGDDVAAAIDAVAGEAAAVDDPHRAIDWLSTYPQVVLIALGERP
;
A
#
# COMPACT_ATOMS: atom_id res chain seq x y z
N MET A 1 13.02 -1.98 -15.37
CA MET A 1 11.77 -1.33 -15.82
C MET A 1 11.74 -0.03 -15.04
N GLU A 2 11.98 1.11 -15.68
CA GLU A 2 11.86 2.40 -14.99
C GLU A 2 10.41 2.53 -14.53
N SER A 3 10.19 2.66 -13.22
CA SER A 3 8.87 3.00 -12.69
C SER A 3 8.42 4.29 -13.36
N SER A 4 7.21 4.29 -13.92
CA SER A 4 6.62 5.54 -14.42
C SER A 4 6.60 6.56 -13.27
N PRO A 5 6.92 7.84 -13.55
CA PRO A 5 6.95 8.85 -12.51
C PRO A 5 5.56 9.01 -11.90
N ILE A 6 5.49 8.96 -10.56
CA ILE A 6 4.27 9.20 -9.80
C ILE A 6 3.87 10.67 -9.97
N ARG A 7 2.73 10.92 -10.64
CA ARG A 7 2.22 12.27 -10.89
C ARG A 7 0.80 12.49 -10.43
N THR A 8 0.03 11.41 -10.35
CA THR A 8 -1.38 11.41 -9.95
C THR A 8 -1.61 10.48 -8.76
N ILE A 9 -2.78 10.61 -8.13
CA ILE A 9 -3.22 9.67 -7.09
C ILE A 9 -3.29 8.24 -7.63
N ALA A 10 -3.75 8.06 -8.86
CA ALA A 10 -3.77 6.73 -9.50
C ALA A 10 -2.35 6.15 -9.64
N ASP A 11 -1.37 6.97 -10.06
CA ASP A 11 0.02 6.51 -10.16
C ASP A 11 0.58 6.13 -8.78
N ALA A 12 0.26 6.92 -7.75
CA ALA A 12 0.72 6.67 -6.38
C ALA A 12 0.16 5.36 -5.81
N ILE A 13 -1.14 5.10 -6.01
CA ILE A 13 -1.77 3.83 -5.60
C ILE A 13 -1.17 2.66 -6.39
N ALA A 14 -1.01 2.80 -7.71
CA ALA A 14 -0.40 1.77 -8.55
C ALA A 14 1.06 1.47 -8.17
N ALA A 15 1.82 2.49 -7.72
CA ALA A 15 3.17 2.30 -7.22
C ALA A 15 3.21 1.63 -5.85
N ALA A 16 2.23 1.90 -4.99
CA ALA A 16 2.17 1.33 -3.65
C ALA A 16 1.67 -0.12 -3.61
N GLN A 17 0.81 -0.51 -4.55
CA GLN A 17 0.08 -1.79 -4.51
C GLN A 17 0.98 -3.05 -4.57
N PRO A 18 2.03 -3.12 -5.41
CA PRO A 18 2.88 -4.31 -5.47
C PRO A 18 3.58 -4.66 -4.14
N ALA A 19 4.02 -3.65 -3.39
CA ALA A 19 4.64 -3.87 -2.08
C ALA A 19 3.61 -4.36 -1.06
N TYR A 20 2.37 -3.85 -1.13
CA TYR A 20 1.27 -4.33 -0.29
C TYR A 20 0.90 -5.80 -0.59
N ASP A 21 0.82 -6.16 -1.87
CA ASP A 21 0.53 -7.54 -2.26
C ASP A 21 1.64 -8.50 -1.81
N THR A 22 2.91 -8.09 -1.88
CA THR A 22 4.04 -8.88 -1.35
C THR A 22 3.94 -9.08 0.17
N LEU A 23 3.53 -8.06 0.92
CA LEU A 23 3.29 -8.20 2.37
C LEU A 23 2.15 -9.17 2.67
N ALA A 24 1.07 -9.12 1.89
CA ALA A 24 -0.06 -10.03 2.05
C ALA A 24 0.35 -11.48 1.79
N GLU A 25 1.07 -11.73 0.69
CA GLU A 25 1.60 -13.05 0.35
C GLU A 25 2.54 -13.59 1.44
N LEU A 26 3.44 -12.75 1.96
CA LEU A 26 4.36 -13.14 3.04
C LEU A 26 3.62 -13.42 4.36
N ALA A 27 2.58 -12.66 4.68
CA ALA A 27 1.80 -12.84 5.90
C ALA A 27 1.01 -14.17 5.89
N GLU A 28 0.56 -14.65 4.72
CA GLU A 28 -0.19 -15.91 4.59
C GLU A 28 0.57 -17.14 5.10
N ASP A 29 1.90 -17.06 5.25
CA ASP A 29 2.72 -18.10 5.90
C ASP A 29 2.38 -18.30 7.39
N VAL A 30 1.63 -17.35 8.01
CA VAL A 30 1.11 -17.47 9.37
C VAL A 30 -0.28 -18.10 9.34
N GLU A 31 -0.33 -19.44 9.31
CA GLU A 31 -1.58 -20.22 9.15
C GLU A 31 -2.70 -19.85 10.15
N ASP A 32 -2.34 -19.56 11.41
CA ASP A 32 -3.29 -19.23 12.47
C ASP A 32 -4.05 -17.91 12.23
N GLU A 33 -3.50 -17.02 11.40
CA GLU A 33 -4.04 -15.68 11.12
C GLU A 33 -4.61 -15.56 9.70
N TRP A 34 -4.66 -16.66 8.92
CA TRP A 34 -4.93 -16.61 7.49
C TRP A 34 -6.25 -15.90 7.13
N SER A 35 -7.35 -16.17 7.86
CA SER A 35 -8.63 -15.49 7.61
C SER A 35 -8.57 -14.00 7.93
N TYR A 36 -7.90 -13.64 9.02
CA TYR A 36 -7.71 -12.23 9.40
C TYR A 36 -6.90 -11.48 8.34
N ILE A 37 -5.80 -12.07 7.86
CA ILE A 37 -4.95 -11.51 6.81
C ILE A 37 -5.75 -11.29 5.52
N ASN A 38 -6.55 -12.26 5.08
CA ASN A 38 -7.34 -12.15 3.85
C ASN A 38 -8.44 -11.08 3.94
N ASP A 39 -9.15 -11.01 5.07
CA ASP A 39 -10.16 -10.00 5.31
C ASP A 39 -9.55 -8.60 5.34
N LEU A 40 -8.40 -8.44 6.01
CA LEU A 40 -7.65 -7.19 6.08
C LEU A 40 -7.10 -6.77 4.72
N ALA A 41 -6.53 -7.72 3.97
CA ALA A 41 -6.01 -7.50 2.62
C ALA A 41 -7.11 -6.99 1.68
N THR A 42 -8.27 -7.64 1.70
CA THR A 42 -9.45 -7.22 0.93
C THR A 42 -9.91 -5.83 1.31
N ALA A 43 -10.10 -5.56 2.60
CA ALA A 43 -10.61 -4.28 3.07
C ALA A 43 -9.73 -3.09 2.64
N TRP A 44 -8.40 -3.24 2.68
CA TRP A 44 -7.50 -2.18 2.25
C TRP A 44 -7.41 -2.04 0.73
N ARG A 45 -7.49 -3.14 -0.03
CA ARG A 45 -7.58 -3.08 -1.51
C ARG A 45 -8.83 -2.33 -1.95
N ASP A 46 -9.98 -2.66 -1.36
CA ASP A 46 -11.24 -1.95 -1.59
C ASP A 46 -11.10 -0.46 -1.26
N ARG A 47 -10.42 -0.13 -0.15
CA ARG A 47 -10.18 1.27 0.23
C ARG A 47 -9.30 2.02 -0.77
N PHE A 48 -8.26 1.38 -1.32
CA PHE A 48 -7.46 1.96 -2.40
C PHE A 48 -8.29 2.18 -3.66
N ASP A 49 -9.11 1.21 -4.04
CA ASP A 49 -10.00 1.31 -5.21
C ASP A 49 -11.00 2.46 -5.05
N GLU A 50 -11.56 2.67 -3.84
CA GLU A 50 -12.43 3.80 -3.55
C GLU A 50 -11.74 5.16 -3.74
N VAL A 51 -10.50 5.31 -3.24
CA VAL A 51 -9.72 6.56 -3.41
C VAL A 51 -9.38 6.78 -4.88
N ALA A 52 -8.93 5.74 -5.57
CA ALA A 52 -8.63 5.81 -6.99
C ALA A 52 -9.88 6.22 -7.80
N ALA A 53 -11.04 5.60 -7.52
CA ALA A 53 -12.29 5.91 -8.20
C ALA A 53 -12.76 7.36 -7.96
N ALA A 54 -12.50 7.92 -6.79
CA ALA A 54 -12.92 9.27 -6.44
C ALA A 54 -11.96 10.36 -6.95
N ARG A 55 -10.65 10.07 -7.00
CA ARG A 55 -9.61 11.12 -7.08
C ARG A 55 -8.46 10.79 -8.04
N SER A 56 -8.60 9.81 -8.94
CA SER A 56 -7.52 9.29 -9.80
C SER A 56 -6.65 10.36 -10.45
N ASP A 57 -7.27 11.40 -11.00
CA ASP A 57 -6.62 12.40 -11.85
C ASP A 57 -6.03 13.58 -11.06
N GLU A 58 -6.23 13.60 -9.73
CA GLU A 58 -5.64 14.64 -8.89
C GLU A 58 -4.11 14.52 -8.89
N GLN A 59 -3.44 15.65 -9.10
CA GLN A 59 -1.98 15.70 -9.10
C GLN A 59 -1.44 15.57 -7.69
N VAL A 60 -0.36 14.81 -7.54
CA VAL A 60 0.42 14.73 -6.30
C VAL A 60 1.69 15.54 -6.43
N GLY A 61 2.18 16.08 -5.30
CA GLY A 61 3.46 16.78 -5.26
C GLY A 61 4.66 15.83 -5.24
N ASP A 62 5.83 16.33 -5.63
CA ASP A 62 7.08 15.56 -5.64
C ASP A 62 7.41 14.94 -4.27
N ASP A 63 7.07 15.63 -3.18
CA ASP A 63 7.24 15.14 -1.81
C ASP A 63 6.38 13.89 -1.53
N VAL A 64 5.16 13.84 -2.06
CA VAL A 64 4.26 12.68 -1.94
C VAL A 64 4.80 11.52 -2.78
N ALA A 65 5.21 11.79 -4.02
CA ALA A 65 5.83 10.78 -4.87
C ALA A 65 7.06 10.13 -4.19
N ALA A 66 7.97 10.94 -3.64
CA ALA A 66 9.14 10.46 -2.92
C ALA A 66 8.77 9.68 -1.65
N ALA A 67 7.73 10.09 -0.92
CA ALA A 67 7.25 9.37 0.27
C ALA A 67 6.66 8.00 -0.09
N ILE A 68 5.89 7.90 -1.19
CA ILE A 68 5.33 6.63 -1.69
C ILE A 68 6.44 5.68 -2.11
N ASP A 69 7.42 6.14 -2.89
CA ASP A 69 8.57 5.32 -3.28
C ASP A 69 9.36 4.83 -2.06
N ALA A 70 9.58 5.70 -1.07
CA ALA A 70 10.30 5.35 0.14
C ALA A 70 9.57 4.29 0.97
N VAL A 71 8.27 4.47 1.23
CA VAL A 71 7.50 3.51 2.04
C VAL A 71 7.31 2.18 1.31
N ALA A 72 7.14 2.19 -0.02
CA ALA A 72 7.09 0.97 -0.83
C ALA A 72 8.43 0.21 -0.76
N GLY A 73 9.56 0.93 -0.79
CA GLY A 73 10.88 0.35 -0.60
C GLY A 73 11.08 -0.27 0.79
N GLU A 74 10.57 0.36 1.85
CA GLU A 74 10.62 -0.19 3.21
C GLU A 74 9.75 -1.44 3.35
N ALA A 75 8.52 -1.41 2.82
CA ALA A 75 7.62 -2.55 2.82
C ALA A 75 8.20 -3.74 2.06
N ALA A 76 8.79 -3.50 0.89
CA ALA A 76 9.43 -4.54 0.08
C ALA A 76 10.67 -5.17 0.73
N ALA A 77 11.24 -4.53 1.77
CA ALA A 77 12.39 -5.05 2.52
C ALA A 77 11.97 -5.94 3.71
N VAL A 78 10.68 -6.10 3.98
CA VAL A 78 10.18 -6.99 5.03
C VAL A 78 10.30 -8.45 4.59
N ASP A 79 10.92 -9.28 5.43
CA ASP A 79 11.17 -10.70 5.19
C ASP A 79 10.66 -11.64 6.31
N ASP A 80 10.11 -11.07 7.39
CA ASP A 80 9.51 -11.80 8.51
C ASP A 80 7.97 -11.81 8.40
N PRO A 81 7.31 -12.98 8.38
CA PRO A 81 5.85 -13.08 8.23
C PRO A 81 5.04 -12.36 9.32
N HIS A 82 5.48 -12.41 10.58
CA HIS A 82 4.77 -11.72 11.66
C HIS A 82 4.89 -10.20 11.53
N ARG A 83 6.07 -9.70 11.14
CA ARG A 83 6.27 -8.30 10.82
C ARG A 83 5.48 -7.88 9.58
N ALA A 84 5.27 -8.77 8.61
CA ALA A 84 4.41 -8.48 7.46
C ALA A 84 2.96 -8.19 7.89
N ILE A 85 2.44 -8.92 8.89
CA ILE A 85 1.11 -8.66 9.48
C ILE A 85 1.03 -7.25 10.09
N ASP A 86 2.04 -6.84 10.86
CA ASP A 86 2.07 -5.47 11.42
C ASP A 86 2.02 -4.41 10.30
N TRP A 87 2.75 -4.67 9.21
CA TRP A 87 2.80 -3.79 8.04
C TRP A 87 1.51 -3.80 7.21
N LEU A 88 0.74 -4.90 7.19
CA LEU A 88 -0.55 -4.96 6.48
C LEU A 88 -1.56 -3.92 6.97
N SER A 89 -1.49 -3.54 8.25
CA SER A 89 -2.33 -2.45 8.78
C SER A 89 -1.68 -1.07 8.61
N THR A 90 -0.37 -0.98 8.75
CA THR A 90 0.37 0.29 8.82
C THR A 90 0.62 0.89 7.43
N TYR A 91 1.07 0.06 6.49
CA TYR A 91 1.43 0.47 5.14
C TYR A 91 0.29 1.20 4.41
N PRO A 92 -0.92 0.62 4.29
CA PRO A 92 -2.00 1.30 3.60
C PRO A 92 -2.41 2.61 4.29
N GLN A 93 -2.37 2.68 5.62
CA GLN A 93 -2.63 3.92 6.34
C GLN A 93 -1.62 5.01 6.01
N VAL A 94 -0.32 4.69 5.99
CA VAL A 94 0.73 5.66 5.66
C VAL A 94 0.56 6.17 4.22
N VAL A 95 0.28 5.28 3.27
CA VAL A 95 -0.02 5.64 1.87
C VAL A 95 -1.22 6.58 1.82
N LEU A 96 -2.34 6.22 2.46
CA LEU A 96 -3.56 7.02 2.46
C LEU A 96 -3.36 8.40 3.10
N ILE A 97 -2.61 8.47 4.22
CA ILE A 97 -2.25 9.74 4.87
C ILE A 97 -1.43 10.62 3.93
N ALA A 98 -0.46 10.05 3.20
CA ALA A 98 0.34 10.79 2.22
C ALA A 98 -0.53 11.36 1.07
N LEU A 99 -1.61 10.68 0.71
CA LEU A 99 -2.61 11.12 -0.28
C LEU A 99 -3.66 12.09 0.29
N GLY A 100 -3.55 12.44 1.58
CA GLY A 100 -4.45 13.37 2.27
C GLY A 100 -5.77 12.75 2.74
N GLU A 101 -5.90 11.42 2.75
CA GLU A 101 -7.05 10.74 3.31
C GLU A 101 -7.01 10.77 4.85
N ARG A 102 -8.18 10.71 5.49
CA ARG A 102 -8.29 10.55 6.94
C ARG A 102 -8.46 9.07 7.30
N PRO A 103 -7.90 8.61 8.43
CA PRO A 103 -8.17 7.29 8.99
C PRO A 103 -9.65 7.11 9.36
#